data_AF-A0A6G6IYB9-F1
#
_entry.id   AF-A0A6G6IYB9-F1
#
_cell.length_a   1.000
_cell.length_b   1.000
_cell.length_c   1.000
_cell.angle_alpha   90.00
_cell.angle_beta   90.00
_cell.angle_gamma   90.00
#
_symmetry.space_group_name_H-M   'P 1'
#
loop_
_entity.id
_entity.type
_entity.pdbx_description
1 polymer ?
#
loop_
_entity_poly.entity_id
_entity_poly.type
_entity_poly.pdbx_seq_one_letter_code
_entity_poly.pdbx_strand_id
1 'polypeptide(L)' 'MSRDPHGKLGNTELALAYELHTAGYNWHHIASGLGISVHYLRARIRQAERQGLR' A
#
# COMPACT_ATOMS: atom_id res chain seq x y z
N MET A 1 20.47 0.92 -14.02
CA MET A 1 19.19 0.53 -13.39
C MET A 1 18.75 1.68 -12.50
N SER A 2 17.85 2.54 -13.00
CA SER A 2 17.34 3.69 -12.24
C SER A 2 16.53 3.19 -11.06
N ARG A 3 17.04 3.40 -9.85
CA ARG A 3 16.28 3.28 -8.61
C ARG A 3 15.59 4.62 -8.40
N ASP A 4 14.43 4.80 -9.00
CA ASP A 4 13.47 5.80 -8.54
C ASP A 4 12.96 5.33 -7.16
N PRO A 5 13.27 6.00 -6.04
CA PRO A 5 12.81 5.58 -4.71
C PRO A 5 11.32 5.86 -4.47
N HIS A 6 10.59 6.26 -5.52
CA HIS A 6 9.15 6.53 -5.50
C HIS A 6 8.44 5.74 -6.59
N GLY A 7 8.76 4.45 -6.73
CA GLY A 7 7.97 3.52 -7.53
C GLY A 7 6.51 3.65 -7.13
N LYS A 8 5.66 4.07 -8.07
CA LYS A 8 4.21 4.19 -7.86
C LYS A 8 3.72 2.90 -7.21
N LEU A 9 3.09 3.01 -6.04
CA LEU A 9 2.44 1.88 -5.40
C LEU A 9 1.34 1.39 -6.36
N GLY A 10 1.58 0.23 -6.96
CA GLY A 10 0.71 -0.40 -7.93
C GLY A 10 -0.53 -0.98 -7.26
N ASN A 11 -1.49 -1.38 -8.09
CA ASN A 11 -2.72 -1.99 -7.60
C ASN A 11 -2.44 -3.34 -6.91
N THR A 12 -1.41 -4.07 -7.34
CA THR A 12 -0.98 -5.34 -6.73
C THR A 12 -0.40 -5.15 -5.33
N GLU A 13 0.47 -4.16 -5.14
CA GLU A 13 1.01 -3.85 -3.80
C GLU A 13 -0.06 -3.31 -2.87
N LEU A 14 -1.06 -2.60 -3.40
CA LEU A 14 -2.22 -2.15 -2.63
C LEU A 14 -3.11 -3.32 -2.19
N ALA A 15 -3.39 -4.27 -3.09
CA ALA A 15 -4.15 -5.47 -2.76
C ALA A 15 -3.43 -6.30 -1.69
N LEU A 16 -2.13 -6.55 -1.87
CA LEU A 16 -1.30 -7.26 -0.91
C LEU A 16 -1.27 -6.54 0.46
N ALA A 17 -1.12 -5.21 0.46
CA ALA A 17 -1.15 -4.43 1.69
C ALA A 17 -2.50 -4.54 2.42
N TYR A 18 -3.61 -4.60 1.68
CA TYR A 18 -4.94 -4.81 2.24
C TYR A 18 -5.09 -6.22 2.81
N GLU A 19 -4.66 -7.25 2.09
CA GLU A 19 -4.67 -8.64 2.56
C GLU A 19 -3.83 -8.85 3.82
N LEU A 20 -2.63 -8.26 3.87
CA LEU A 20 -1.79 -8.30 5.07
C LEU A 20 -2.50 -7.61 6.24
N HIS A 21 -3.19 -6.50 6.00
CA HIS A 21 -3.94 -5.83 7.05
C HIS A 21 -5.10 -6.69 7.56
N THR A 22 -5.86 -7.36 6.68
CA THR A 22 -6.95 -8.27 7.08
C THR A 22 -6.44 -9.52 7.80
N ALA A 23 -5.21 -9.96 7.50
CA ALA A 23 -4.51 -11.01 8.23
C ALA A 23 -3.98 -10.57 9.61
N GLY A 24 -4.16 -9.29 9.99
CA GLY A 24 -3.81 -8.75 11.31
C GLY A 24 -2.48 -7.98 11.37
N TYR A 25 -1.80 -7.77 10.24
CA TYR A 25 -0.58 -6.96 10.21
C TYR A 25 -0.90 -5.47 10.33
N ASN A 26 -0.07 -4.75 11.10
CA ASN A 26 -0.21 -3.32 11.27
C ASN A 26 0.28 -2.57 10.02
N TRP A 27 -0.45 -1.54 9.61
CA TRP A 27 -0.09 -0.60 8.54
C TRP A 27 1.34 -0.05 8.63
N HIS A 28 1.88 0.19 9.82
CA HIS A 28 3.27 0.64 9.98
C HIS A 28 4.27 -0.41 9.49
N HIS A 29 4.02 -1.67 9.82
CA HIS A 29 4.89 -2.77 9.42
C HIS A 29 4.80 -3.00 7.90
N ILE A 30 3.59 -2.97 7.34
CA ILE A 30 3.34 -3.11 5.91
C ILE A 30 4.00 -1.97 5.13
N ALA A 31 3.81 -0.72 5.56
CA ALA A 31 4.41 0.45 4.91
C ALA A 31 5.94 0.41 4.95
N SER A 32 6.52 -0.03 6.07
CA SER A 32 7.98 -0.21 6.20
C SER A 32 8.50 -1.29 5.25
N GLY A 33 7.79 -2.43 5.11
CA GLY A 33 8.17 -3.49 4.17
C GLY A 33 8.07 -3.05 2.71
N LEU A 34 7.15 -2.13 2.41
CA LEU A 34 6.98 -1.53 1.08
C LEU A 34 7.88 -0.33 0.83
N GLY A 35 8.66 0.12 1.83
CA GLY A 35 9.53 1.30 1.70
C GLY A 35 8.79 2.62 1.51
N ILE A 36 7.54 2.72 1.94
CA ILE A 36 6.70 3.93 1.78
C ILE A 36 6.19 4.46 3.11
N SER A 37 5.68 5.70 3.11
CA SER A 37 5.04 6.23 4.31
C SER A 37 3.68 5.59 4.55
N VAL A 38 3.37 5.34 5.82
CA VAL A 38 2.05 4.82 6.23
C VAL A 38 0.91 5.75 5.81
N HIS A 39 1.13 7.06 5.84
CA HIS A 39 0.14 8.05 5.42
C HIS A 39 -0.17 7.91 3.93
N TYR A 40 0.86 7.72 3.10
CA TYR A 40 0.71 7.47 1.67
C TYR A 40 -0.03 6.16 1.41
N LEU A 41 0.34 5.06 2.07
CA LEU A 41 -0.34 3.77 1.96
C LEU A 41 -1.84 3.89 2.27
N ARG A 42 -2.19 4.50 3.41
CA ARG A 42 -3.60 4.68 3.83
C ARG A 42 -4.38 5.61 2.91
N ALA A 43 -3.73 6.62 2.32
CA ALA A 43 -4.38 7.49 1.34
C ALA A 43 -4.71 6.72 0.05
N ARG A 44 -3.78 5.88 -0.41
CA ARG A 44 -3.93 5.07 -1.62
C ARG A 44 -4.96 3.95 -1.45
N ILE A 45 -5.00 3.27 -0.31
CA ILE A 45 -6.04 2.28 0.01
C ILE A 45 -7.43 2.94 0.01
N ARG A 46 -7.60 4.08 0.68
CA ARG A 46 -8.88 4.81 0.68
C ARG A 46 -9.29 5.31 -0.70
N GLN A 47 -8.32 5.70 -1.52
CA GLN A 47 -8.59 6.05 -2.91
C GLN A 47 -9.09 4.83 -3.70
N ALA A 48 -8.45 3.67 -3.53
CA ALA A 48 -8.84 2.42 -4.19
C ALA A 48 -10.23 1.94 -3.72
N GLU A 49 -10.54 2.04 -2.43
CA GLU A 49 -11.88 1.74 -1.88
C GLU A 49 -12.96 2.62 -2.52
N ARG A 50 -12.72 3.94 -2.66
CA ARG A 50 -13.67 4.86 -3.30
C ARG A 50 -13.82 4.63 -4.79
N GLN A 51 -12.77 4.17 -5.47
CA GLN A 51 -12.79 3.85 -6.89
C GLN A 51 -13.43 2.48 -7.17
N GLY A 52 -13.86 1.75 -6.12
CA GLY A 52 -14.37 0.41 -6.25
C GLY A 52 -13.23 -0.55 -6.54
N LEU A 53 -12.52 -0.98 -5.48
CA LEU A 53 -11.92 -2.31 -5.45
C LEU A 53 -13.07 -3.31 -5.62
N ARG A 54 -13.47 -3.57 -6.86
CA ARG A 54 -14.53 -4.52 -7.24
C ARG A 54 -13.90 -5.69 -7.97
#